data_AF-A0A9E1DVG8-F1
#
_entry.id   AF-A0A9E1DVG8-F1
#
_cell.length_a   1.000
_cell.length_b   1.000
_cell.length_c   1.000
_cell.angle_alpha   90.00
_cell.angle_beta   90.00
_cell.angle_gamma   90.00
#
_symmetry.space_group_name_H-M   'P 1'
#
loop_
_entity.id
_entity.type
_entity.pdbx_description
1 polymer ?
#
loop_
_entity_poly.entity_id
_entity_poly.type
_entity_poly.pdbx_seq_one_letter_code
_entity_poly.pdbx_strand_id
1 'polypeptide(L)'
;MKYAMVIDHQRCVGCGACIIACKNENNLTEGISWSYKITETVGTFPNVRFHYIPTLCNHCAYAPCVRGCPTRAMHKAEGGITMHDPNKCIGCRYCIANCPYGVISYNWEEPHQQWRQKKVLIKDCTTSGAEQASAYGTPRRPPYENPERGTTLPAERPMGVVEKCTFCDHRLMRGLLPYCVEACPADARIFGDLDDPKSEVSKLIGKYRPYRLKEHLGTEPKIYYIRSFNPGTYTQTKGGF
;
A
#
# COMPACT_ATOMS: atom_id res chain seq x y z
N MET A 1 8.19 6.00 -19.77
CA MET A 1 7.20 5.40 -18.86
C MET A 1 7.36 5.97 -17.46
N LYS A 2 6.31 6.61 -16.97
CA LYS A 2 6.18 7.20 -15.63
C LYS A 2 4.86 6.73 -15.03
N TYR A 3 4.92 5.63 -14.30
CA TYR A 3 3.75 5.06 -13.67
C TYR A 3 3.15 5.99 -12.61
N ALA A 4 1.82 6.06 -12.62
CA ALA A 4 1.04 6.79 -11.65
C ALA A 4 -0.26 6.05 -11.32
N MET A 5 -0.90 6.48 -10.24
CA MET A 5 -2.23 6.03 -9.87
C MET A 5 -3.14 7.22 -9.65
N VAL A 6 -4.34 7.17 -10.21
CA VAL A 6 -5.46 8.05 -9.87
C VAL A 6 -6.39 7.30 -8.93
N ILE A 7 -6.77 7.94 -7.83
CA ILE A 7 -7.74 7.44 -6.87
C ILE A 7 -8.96 8.36 -6.90
N ASP A 8 -10.09 7.80 -7.26
CA ASP A 8 -11.36 8.49 -7.35
C ASP A 8 -12.14 8.37 -6.03
N HIS A 9 -12.20 9.47 -5.28
CA HIS A 9 -12.83 9.46 -3.97
C HIS A 9 -14.35 9.32 -4.03
N GLN A 10 -15.01 9.73 -5.11
CA GLN A 10 -16.45 9.60 -5.21
C GLN A 10 -16.87 8.14 -5.53
N ARG A 11 -16.00 7.35 -6.16
CA ARG A 11 -16.18 5.89 -6.30
C ARG A 11 -15.74 5.11 -5.07
N CYS A 12 -14.76 5.63 -4.34
CA CYS A 12 -14.23 4.94 -3.17
C CYS A 12 -15.31 4.82 -2.08
N VAL A 13 -15.55 3.60 -1.61
CA VAL A 13 -16.49 3.33 -0.51
C VAL A 13 -15.80 3.09 0.84
N GLY A 14 -14.48 3.27 0.91
CA GLY A 14 -13.73 3.13 2.17
C GLY A 14 -13.68 1.72 2.77
N CYS A 15 -13.92 0.67 1.96
CA CYS A 15 -14.03 -0.71 2.45
C CYS A 15 -12.70 -1.37 2.86
N GLY A 16 -11.55 -0.81 2.46
CA GLY A 16 -10.24 -1.40 2.76
C GLY A 16 -9.87 -2.64 1.93
N ALA A 17 -10.63 -3.02 0.90
CA ALA A 17 -10.29 -4.14 0.01
C ALA A 17 -8.88 -4.02 -0.59
N CYS A 18 -8.45 -2.81 -0.94
CA CYS A 18 -7.09 -2.53 -1.41
C CYS A 18 -5.99 -2.85 -0.37
N ILE A 19 -6.29 -2.71 0.93
CA ILE A 19 -5.38 -3.04 2.03
C ILE A 19 -5.24 -4.55 2.15
N ILE A 20 -6.37 -5.26 2.14
CA ILE A 20 -6.43 -6.73 2.24
C ILE A 20 -5.75 -7.37 1.03
N ALA A 21 -6.07 -6.90 -0.17
CA ALA A 21 -5.42 -7.31 -1.40
C ALA A 21 -3.90 -7.12 -1.33
N CYS A 22 -3.44 -5.96 -0.85
CA CYS A 22 -2.02 -5.70 -0.74
C CYS A 22 -1.32 -6.63 0.27
N LYS A 23 -1.99 -6.99 1.38
CA LYS A 23 -1.49 -7.99 2.33
C LYS A 23 -1.35 -9.37 1.71
N ASN A 24 -2.39 -9.83 1.00
CA ASN A 24 -2.40 -11.12 0.31
C ASN A 24 -1.31 -11.19 -0.78
N GLU A 25 -1.21 -10.16 -1.62
CA GLU A 25 -0.30 -10.15 -2.76
C GLU A 25 1.19 -10.10 -2.36
N ASN A 26 1.51 -9.45 -1.23
CA ASN A 26 2.90 -9.12 -0.88
C ASN A 26 3.41 -9.81 0.38
N ASN A 27 2.67 -10.80 0.92
CA ASN A 27 3.05 -11.60 2.10
C ASN A 27 3.38 -10.74 3.32
N LEU A 28 2.62 -9.67 3.53
CA LEU A 28 2.91 -8.72 4.62
C LEU A 28 2.64 -9.37 5.97
N THR A 29 3.59 -9.28 6.89
CA THR A 29 3.41 -9.74 8.28
C THR A 29 2.33 -8.94 9.00
N GLU A 30 1.88 -9.45 10.15
CA GLU A 30 0.94 -8.75 11.01
C GLU A 30 1.49 -7.38 11.42
N GLY A 31 0.62 -6.37 11.56
CA GLY A 31 1.03 -4.99 11.83
C GLY A 31 1.61 -4.21 10.64
N ILE A 32 2.12 -4.87 9.59
CA ILE A 32 2.64 -4.19 8.39
C ILE A 32 1.55 -4.04 7.33
N SER A 33 1.39 -2.84 6.79
CA SER A 33 0.45 -2.52 5.71
C SER A 33 1.05 -1.53 4.71
N TRP A 34 1.26 -1.97 3.47
CA TRP A 34 1.82 -1.13 2.40
C TRP A 34 0.78 -0.25 1.72
N SER A 35 -0.45 -0.76 1.59
CA SER A 35 -1.64 0.05 1.34
C SER A 35 -2.33 0.29 2.68
N TYR A 36 -2.76 1.52 2.94
CA TYR A 36 -3.42 1.90 4.19
C TYR A 36 -4.49 2.96 3.93
N LYS A 37 -4.88 3.70 4.96
CA LYS A 37 -5.88 4.76 4.90
C LYS A 37 -5.54 5.88 5.87
N ILE A 38 -5.93 7.10 5.51
CA ILE A 38 -6.13 8.20 6.46
C ILE A 38 -7.63 8.37 6.61
N THR A 39 -8.11 8.42 7.85
CA THR A 39 -9.51 8.67 8.16
C THR A 39 -9.63 9.90 9.05
N GLU A 40 -10.61 10.74 8.77
CA GLU A 40 -10.86 11.95 9.53
C GLU A 40 -12.36 12.13 9.72
N THR A 41 -12.79 12.42 10.94
CA THR A 41 -14.18 12.77 11.24
C THR A 41 -14.22 14.22 11.66
N VAL A 42 -14.96 15.05 10.94
CA VAL A 42 -15.03 16.51 11.16
C VAL A 42 -16.47 16.96 11.32
N GLY A 43 -16.64 18.11 11.97
CA GLY A 43 -17.94 18.70 12.25
C GLY A 43 -18.51 18.32 13.62
N THR A 44 -19.69 18.83 13.91
CA THR A 44 -20.39 18.65 15.19
C THR A 44 -21.73 18.00 14.90
N PHE A 45 -22.14 17.03 15.73
CA PHE A 45 -23.45 16.39 15.62
C PHE A 45 -24.59 17.43 15.51
N PRO A 46 -25.56 17.27 14.59
CA PRO A 46 -25.72 16.16 13.62
C PRO A 46 -24.95 16.33 12.30
N ASN A 47 -24.25 17.45 12.10
CA ASN A 47 -23.55 17.82 10.86
C ASN A 47 -22.11 17.29 10.85
N VAL A 48 -21.97 15.97 10.81
CA VAL A 48 -20.68 15.27 10.80
C VAL A 48 -20.32 14.79 9.40
N ARG A 49 -19.05 14.89 9.02
CA ARG A 49 -18.49 14.31 7.79
C ARG A 49 -17.36 13.34 8.13
N PHE A 50 -17.38 12.18 7.49
CA PHE A 50 -16.32 11.19 7.59
C PHE A 50 -15.54 11.13 6.27
N HIS A 51 -14.23 11.30 6.33
CA HIS A 51 -13.34 11.22 5.18
C HIS A 51 -12.54 9.93 5.24
N TYR A 52 -12.43 9.25 4.09
CA TYR A 52 -11.55 8.10 3.91
C TYR A 52 -10.64 8.37 2.70
N ILE A 53 -9.33 8.39 2.94
CA ILE A 53 -8.31 8.60 1.90
C ILE A 53 -7.44 7.34 1.85
N PRO A 54 -7.58 6.47 0.84
CA PRO A 54 -6.71 5.31 0.69
C PRO A 54 -5.28 5.78 0.41
N THR A 55 -4.29 5.27 1.17
CA THR A 55 -2.88 5.65 1.02
C THR A 55 -2.01 4.47 0.60
N LEU A 56 -0.87 4.79 -0.01
CA LEU A 56 0.22 3.88 -0.36
C LEU A 56 1.50 4.69 -0.62
N CYS A 57 2.60 4.01 -1.00
CA CYS A 57 3.79 4.72 -1.45
C CYS A 57 3.47 5.61 -2.66
N ASN A 58 3.96 6.85 -2.62
CA ASN A 58 3.69 7.82 -3.66
C ASN A 58 4.58 7.70 -4.90
N HIS A 59 5.57 6.81 -4.89
CA HIS A 59 6.59 6.63 -5.94
C HIS A 59 7.14 7.97 -6.48
N CYS A 60 7.32 8.93 -5.56
CA CYS A 60 7.74 10.31 -5.78
C CYS A 60 8.84 10.46 -6.85
N ALA A 61 8.75 11.47 -7.72
CA ALA A 61 9.84 11.79 -8.64
C ALA A 61 11.11 12.18 -7.86
N TYR A 62 10.94 13.09 -6.90
CA TYR A 62 12.01 13.53 -5.99
C TYR A 62 11.88 12.83 -4.63
N ALA A 63 12.13 11.52 -4.60
CA ALA A 63 11.96 10.68 -3.41
C ALA A 63 13.07 10.92 -2.36
N PRO A 64 12.77 11.54 -1.19
CA PRO A 64 13.79 11.76 -0.16
C PRO A 64 14.29 10.45 0.46
N CYS A 65 13.45 9.41 0.50
CA CYS A 65 13.82 8.07 0.96
C CYS A 65 14.87 7.39 0.08
N VAL A 66 14.96 7.76 -1.21
CA VAL A 66 16.04 7.31 -2.11
C VAL A 66 17.30 8.14 -1.86
N ARG A 67 17.18 9.47 -1.87
CA ARG A 67 18.31 10.40 -1.68
C ARG A 67 19.04 10.20 -0.35
N GLY A 68 18.31 9.91 0.72
CA GLY A 68 18.87 9.72 2.05
C GLY A 68 19.28 8.29 2.40
N CYS A 69 19.27 7.35 1.45
CA CYS A 69 19.65 5.96 1.72
C CYS A 69 21.16 5.76 1.56
N PRO A 70 21.91 5.46 2.64
CA PRO A 70 23.38 5.41 2.59
C PRO A 70 23.92 4.24 1.77
N THR A 71 23.16 3.14 1.66
CA THR A 71 23.59 1.91 0.96
C THR A 71 22.99 1.77 -0.43
N ARG A 72 22.21 2.76 -0.88
CA ARG A 72 21.43 2.68 -2.14
C ARG A 72 20.46 1.49 -2.19
N ALA A 73 20.08 0.92 -1.05
CA ALA A 73 19.01 -0.07 -0.96
C ALA A 73 17.71 0.48 -1.53
N MET A 74 17.37 1.73 -1.18
CA MET A 74 16.29 2.48 -1.80
C MET A 74 16.77 3.07 -3.13
N HIS A 75 16.05 2.81 -4.22
CA HIS A 75 16.42 3.25 -5.56
C HIS A 75 15.19 3.51 -6.45
N LYS A 76 15.39 4.13 -7.62
CA LYS A 76 14.36 4.24 -8.66
C LYS A 76 14.60 3.11 -9.68
N ALA A 77 13.57 2.32 -9.94
CA ALA A 77 13.54 1.31 -10.98
C ALA A 77 12.79 1.84 -12.22
N GLU A 78 12.61 0.98 -13.21
CA GLU A 78 11.85 1.25 -14.43
C GLU A 78 10.43 1.78 -14.11
N GLY A 79 9.89 2.60 -15.01
CA GLY A 79 8.58 3.22 -14.83
C GLY A 79 8.54 4.26 -13.70
N GLY A 80 9.69 4.61 -13.11
CA GLY A 80 9.76 5.53 -11.97
C GLY A 80 9.33 4.90 -10.65
N ILE A 81 9.32 3.58 -10.52
CA ILE A 81 8.96 2.90 -9.28
C ILE A 81 10.09 3.11 -8.26
N THR A 82 9.81 3.74 -7.12
CA THR A 82 10.75 3.67 -5.98
C THR A 82 10.77 2.26 -5.42
N MET A 83 11.90 1.57 -5.47
CA MET A 83 12.10 0.20 -4.99
C MET A 83 12.99 0.17 -3.73
N HIS A 84 13.05 -0.99 -3.09
CA HIS A 84 13.94 -1.28 -1.95
C HIS A 84 14.59 -2.64 -2.17
N ASP A 85 15.89 -2.75 -1.87
CA ASP A 85 16.66 -4.00 -1.94
C ASP A 85 16.99 -4.46 -0.52
N PRO A 86 16.32 -5.50 0.01
CA PRO A 86 16.58 -6.01 1.35
C PRO A 86 18.03 -6.46 1.58
N ASN A 87 18.72 -6.94 0.55
CA ASN A 87 20.11 -7.43 0.68
C ASN A 87 21.11 -6.29 0.91
N LYS A 88 20.76 -5.07 0.48
CA LYS A 88 21.55 -3.85 0.74
C LYS A 88 21.07 -3.08 1.96
N CYS A 89 19.95 -3.48 2.55
CA CYS A 89 19.33 -2.76 3.64
C CYS A 89 20.06 -3.05 4.96
N ILE A 90 20.68 -2.02 5.53
CA ILE A 90 21.37 -2.11 6.84
C ILE A 90 20.47 -1.73 8.02
N GLY A 91 19.16 -1.59 7.82
CA GLY A 91 18.22 -1.28 8.89
C GLY A 91 18.37 0.10 9.56
N CYS A 92 19.07 1.05 8.94
CA CYS A 92 19.33 2.38 9.52
C CYS A 92 18.08 3.27 9.68
N ARG A 93 16.95 2.92 9.05
CA ARG A 93 15.64 3.62 9.14
C ARG A 93 15.63 5.08 8.65
N TYR A 94 16.71 5.61 8.06
CA TYR A 94 16.71 6.97 7.47
C TYR A 94 15.64 7.16 6.39
N CYS A 95 15.35 6.14 5.59
CA CYS A 95 14.28 6.21 4.60
C CYS A 95 12.90 6.44 5.23
N ILE A 96 12.65 5.91 6.43
CA ILE A 96 11.43 6.14 7.20
C ILE A 96 11.38 7.60 7.67
N ALA A 97 12.45 8.08 8.31
CA ALA A 97 12.55 9.47 8.78
C ALA A 97 12.39 10.49 7.64
N ASN A 98 12.97 10.20 6.48
CA ASN A 98 12.92 11.08 5.31
C ASN A 98 11.59 11.00 4.54
N CYS A 99 10.75 9.98 4.76
CA CYS A 99 9.50 9.83 4.03
C CYS A 99 8.39 10.66 4.68
N PRO A 100 7.89 11.74 4.04
CA PRO A 100 6.89 12.60 4.68
C PRO A 100 5.49 11.96 4.78
N TYR A 101 5.31 10.76 4.24
CA TYR A 101 4.04 10.06 4.14
C TYR A 101 3.87 8.92 5.17
N GLY A 102 4.94 8.51 5.85
CA GLY A 102 4.86 7.42 6.84
C GLY A 102 4.49 6.05 6.25
N VAL A 103 4.84 5.80 4.98
CA VAL A 103 4.43 4.61 4.20
C VAL A 103 5.51 3.52 4.11
N ILE A 104 6.55 3.61 4.95
CA ILE A 104 7.65 2.66 4.99
C ILE A 104 7.63 2.00 6.36
N SER A 105 7.55 0.67 6.38
CA SER A 105 7.56 -0.14 7.60
C SER A 105 8.95 -0.70 7.86
N TYR A 106 9.24 -1.05 9.11
CA TYR A 106 10.46 -1.74 9.52
C TYR A 106 10.09 -3.10 10.11
N ASN A 107 10.80 -4.15 9.71
CA ASN A 107 10.62 -5.49 10.25
C ASN A 107 11.38 -5.61 11.57
N TRP A 108 10.70 -5.33 12.69
CA TRP A 108 11.25 -5.45 14.04
C TRP A 108 11.51 -6.89 14.47
N GLU A 109 10.72 -7.79 13.93
CA GLU A 109 10.68 -9.20 14.29
C GLU A 109 10.78 -10.04 13.02
N GLU A 110 11.13 -11.32 13.15
CA GLU A 110 10.98 -12.24 12.02
C GLU A 110 9.51 -12.28 11.57
N PRO A 111 9.23 -12.23 10.26
CA PRO A 111 7.85 -12.23 9.77
C PRO A 111 7.14 -13.54 10.10
N HIS A 112 5.81 -13.47 10.27
CA HIS A 112 4.92 -14.64 10.32
C HIS A 112 5.19 -15.62 11.49
N GLN A 113 5.63 -15.12 12.65
CA GLN A 113 5.98 -15.96 13.81
C GLN A 113 4.85 -16.87 14.29
N GLN A 114 3.58 -16.49 14.08
CA GLN A 114 2.41 -17.28 14.45
C GLN A 114 2.39 -18.66 13.78
N TRP A 115 2.98 -18.79 12.58
CA TRP A 115 3.09 -20.05 11.84
C TRP A 115 4.24 -20.96 12.34
N ARG A 116 4.99 -20.50 13.35
CA ARG A 116 6.00 -21.29 14.07
C ARG A 116 5.54 -21.74 15.45
N GLN A 117 4.38 -21.25 15.91
CA GLN A 117 3.86 -21.54 17.24
C GLN A 117 3.20 -22.93 17.28
N LYS A 118 3.51 -23.70 18.32
CA LYS A 118 2.93 -25.04 18.59
C LYS A 118 1.70 -24.99 19.51
N LYS A 119 1.24 -23.80 19.87
CA LYS A 119 0.11 -23.62 20.79
C LYS A 119 -1.18 -24.04 20.08
N VAL A 120 -1.91 -24.97 20.68
CA VAL A 120 -3.27 -25.37 20.29
C VAL A 120 -4.28 -24.70 21.22
N LEU A 121 -5.50 -24.43 20.72
CA LEU A 121 -6.56 -23.81 21.53
C LEU A 121 -7.25 -24.85 22.42
N ILE A 122 -7.59 -26.00 21.84
CA ILE A 122 -8.18 -27.16 22.51
C ILE A 122 -7.25 -28.34 22.25
N LYS A 123 -6.66 -28.88 23.31
CA LYS A 123 -5.76 -30.04 23.26
C LYS A 123 -6.47 -31.21 22.56
N ASP A 124 -5.75 -31.90 21.67
CA ASP A 124 -6.22 -33.07 20.91
C ASP A 124 -7.44 -32.81 19.98
N CYS A 125 -7.80 -31.55 19.71
CA CYS A 125 -8.93 -31.18 18.84
C CYS A 125 -8.57 -30.13 17.79
N THR A 126 -7.99 -29.00 18.21
CA THR A 126 -7.58 -27.92 17.28
C THR A 126 -6.12 -28.04 16.90
N THR A 127 -5.76 -27.57 15.71
CA THR A 127 -4.37 -27.47 15.25
C THR A 127 -3.70 -26.18 15.69
N SER A 128 -2.37 -26.19 15.72
CA SER A 128 -1.50 -25.02 15.90
C SER A 128 -1.03 -24.45 14.56
N GLY A 129 -0.48 -23.24 14.57
CA GLY A 129 0.08 -22.64 13.36
C GLY A 129 1.22 -23.48 12.75
N ALA A 130 2.08 -24.06 13.59
CA ALA A 130 3.16 -24.95 13.14
C ALA A 130 2.66 -26.25 12.48
N GLU A 131 1.60 -26.85 13.02
CA GLU A 131 0.98 -28.05 12.45
C GLU A 131 0.33 -27.74 11.10
N GLN A 132 -0.41 -26.62 10.99
CA GLN A 132 -1.00 -26.20 9.72
C GLN A 132 0.08 -25.92 8.67
N ALA A 133 1.08 -25.10 8.98
CA ALA A 133 2.18 -24.80 8.07
C ALA A 133 2.88 -26.07 7.55
N SER A 134 3.08 -27.06 8.44
CA SER A 134 3.68 -28.34 8.05
C SER A 134 2.77 -29.17 7.14
N ALA A 135 1.46 -29.21 7.42
CA ALA A 135 0.48 -29.92 6.61
C ALA A 135 0.36 -29.36 5.18
N TYR A 136 0.57 -28.05 5.00
CA TYR A 136 0.56 -27.38 3.70
C TYR A 136 1.94 -27.38 3.00
N GLY A 137 2.94 -28.11 3.49
CA GLY A 137 4.27 -28.17 2.87
C GLY A 137 5.06 -26.86 2.96
N THR A 138 4.66 -25.95 3.85
CA THR A 138 5.28 -24.62 4.06
C THR A 138 5.81 -24.49 5.48
N PRO A 139 6.67 -25.42 5.97
CA PRO A 139 7.11 -25.39 7.36
C PRO A 139 7.74 -24.03 7.70
N ARG A 140 7.26 -23.42 8.79
CA ARG A 140 7.67 -22.10 9.30
C ARG A 140 7.27 -20.87 8.45
N ARG A 141 6.45 -21.06 7.40
CA ARG A 141 5.91 -20.02 6.51
C ARG A 141 4.37 -20.06 6.52
N PRO A 142 3.67 -18.97 6.16
CA PRO A 142 2.22 -18.98 6.08
C PRO A 142 1.75 -19.86 4.92
N PRO A 143 0.72 -20.73 5.12
CA PRO A 143 0.15 -21.56 4.06
C PRO A 143 -0.38 -20.79 2.83
N TYR A 144 -0.71 -19.50 3.02
CA TYR A 144 -1.25 -18.61 1.98
C TYR A 144 -0.18 -17.68 1.39
N GLU A 145 1.11 -17.97 1.59
CA GLU A 145 2.19 -17.20 0.95
C GLU A 145 1.98 -17.14 -0.57
N ASN A 146 2.05 -15.94 -1.14
CA ASN A 146 2.13 -15.73 -2.58
C ASN A 146 3.59 -15.90 -3.05
N PRO A 147 3.94 -17.00 -3.76
CA PRO A 147 5.29 -17.21 -4.25
C PRO A 147 5.67 -16.22 -5.35
N GLU A 148 4.70 -15.64 -6.07
CA GLU A 148 4.97 -14.68 -7.16
C GLU A 148 5.66 -13.41 -6.66
N ARG A 149 5.47 -13.06 -5.38
CA ARG A 149 6.18 -11.94 -4.76
C ARG A 149 7.71 -12.14 -4.81
N GLY A 150 8.14 -13.40 -4.71
CA GLY A 150 9.53 -13.87 -4.76
C GLY A 150 10.28 -13.56 -6.06
N THR A 151 9.57 -13.18 -7.12
CA THR A 151 10.16 -12.98 -8.46
C THR A 151 11.07 -11.75 -8.56
N THR A 152 10.81 -10.70 -7.78
CA THR A 152 11.59 -9.44 -7.80
C THR A 152 12.04 -8.96 -6.44
N LEU A 153 11.44 -9.48 -5.37
CA LEU A 153 11.82 -9.22 -3.99
C LEU A 153 11.71 -10.51 -3.19
N PRO A 154 12.39 -10.61 -2.03
CA PRO A 154 12.14 -11.71 -1.11
C PRO A 154 10.64 -11.87 -0.83
N ALA A 155 10.14 -13.09 -1.02
CA ALA A 155 8.74 -13.42 -0.80
C ALA A 155 8.32 -13.06 0.64
N GLU A 156 9.19 -13.37 1.61
CA GLU A 156 9.17 -12.82 2.97
C GLU A 156 10.39 -11.93 3.20
N ARG A 157 10.20 -10.77 3.82
CA ARG A 157 11.32 -9.86 4.13
C ARG A 157 11.95 -10.22 5.47
N PRO A 158 13.29 -10.30 5.57
CA PRO A 158 13.96 -10.66 6.81
C PRO A 158 13.75 -9.60 7.90
N MET A 159 13.94 -10.00 9.16
CA MET A 159 14.04 -9.05 10.27
C MET A 159 15.18 -8.05 10.01
N GLY A 160 14.99 -6.82 10.46
CA GLY A 160 16.03 -5.78 10.40
C GLY A 160 16.03 -4.95 9.13
N VAL A 161 15.16 -5.24 8.15
CA VAL A 161 15.04 -4.46 6.91
C VAL A 161 13.75 -3.65 6.85
N VAL A 162 13.77 -2.59 6.04
CA VAL A 162 12.56 -1.83 5.73
C VAL A 162 11.80 -2.43 4.57
N GLU A 163 10.50 -2.18 4.51
CA GLU A 163 9.68 -2.55 3.37
C GLU A 163 8.54 -1.55 3.11
N LYS A 164 8.07 -1.51 1.86
CA LYS A 164 7.01 -0.60 1.42
C LYS A 164 6.42 -1.04 0.09
N CYS A 165 5.28 -0.44 -0.29
CA CYS A 165 4.64 -0.63 -1.59
C CYS A 165 5.64 -0.49 -2.75
N THR A 166 5.53 -1.40 -3.71
CA THR A 166 6.38 -1.50 -4.91
C THR A 166 5.60 -1.30 -6.21
N PHE A 167 4.38 -0.76 -6.13
CA PHE A 167 3.41 -0.77 -7.24
C PHE A 167 3.13 -2.17 -7.83
N CYS A 168 3.36 -3.23 -7.04
CA CYS A 168 3.27 -4.61 -7.54
C CYS A 168 4.10 -4.79 -8.81
N ASP A 169 5.34 -4.29 -8.82
CA ASP A 169 6.31 -4.44 -9.90
C ASP A 169 6.34 -5.85 -10.51
N HIS A 170 6.25 -6.90 -9.68
CA HIS A 170 6.20 -8.30 -10.12
C HIS A 170 4.96 -8.66 -10.96
N ARG A 171 3.84 -7.95 -10.78
CA ARG A 171 2.64 -8.05 -11.62
C ARG A 171 2.82 -7.24 -12.90
N LEU A 172 3.34 -6.01 -12.79
CA LEU A 172 3.55 -5.12 -13.93
C LEU A 172 4.47 -5.71 -14.99
N MET A 173 5.54 -6.39 -14.58
CA MET A 173 6.45 -7.09 -15.52
C MET A 173 5.77 -8.20 -16.33
N ARG A 174 4.60 -8.68 -15.89
CA ARG A 174 3.78 -9.69 -16.58
C ARG A 174 2.59 -9.08 -17.32
N GLY A 175 2.53 -7.75 -17.43
CA GLY A 175 1.41 -7.04 -18.04
C GLY A 175 0.13 -7.04 -17.19
N LEU A 176 0.22 -7.41 -15.92
CA LEU A 176 -0.91 -7.40 -14.98
C LEU A 176 -0.98 -6.08 -14.23
N LEU A 177 -2.19 -5.69 -13.79
CA LEU A 177 -2.38 -4.50 -12.97
C LEU A 177 -1.94 -4.75 -11.51
N PRO A 178 -1.65 -3.70 -10.73
CA PRO A 178 -1.42 -3.85 -9.30
C PRO A 178 -2.66 -4.45 -8.63
N TYR A 179 -2.50 -5.44 -7.75
CA TYR A 179 -3.65 -6.19 -7.23
C TYR A 179 -4.66 -5.32 -6.45
N CYS A 180 -4.19 -4.25 -5.81
CA CYS A 180 -5.08 -3.28 -5.16
C CYS A 180 -5.98 -2.49 -6.13
N VAL A 181 -5.66 -2.45 -7.43
CA VAL A 181 -6.50 -1.89 -8.50
C VAL A 181 -7.61 -2.87 -8.82
N GLU A 182 -7.26 -4.12 -9.12
CA GLU A 182 -8.22 -5.19 -9.47
C GLU A 182 -9.17 -5.52 -8.32
N ALA A 183 -8.70 -5.46 -7.08
CA ALA A 183 -9.52 -5.74 -5.90
C ALA A 183 -10.52 -4.63 -5.55
N CYS A 184 -10.49 -3.48 -6.23
CA CYS A 184 -11.39 -2.38 -5.90
C CYS A 184 -12.78 -2.64 -6.50
N PRO A 185 -13.84 -2.85 -5.70
CA PRO A 185 -15.16 -3.22 -6.22
C PRO A 185 -15.87 -2.10 -7.01
N ALA A 186 -15.33 -0.88 -6.97
CA ALA A 186 -15.93 0.30 -7.59
C ALA A 186 -15.01 0.95 -8.64
N ASP A 187 -13.93 0.27 -9.05
CA ASP A 187 -12.93 0.80 -9.98
C ASP A 187 -12.46 2.21 -9.62
N ALA A 188 -12.25 2.44 -8.33
CA ALA A 188 -11.84 3.72 -7.78
C ALA A 188 -10.34 3.96 -7.93
N ARG A 189 -9.54 2.94 -8.24
CA ARG A 189 -8.08 3.02 -8.38
C ARG A 189 -7.74 2.73 -9.83
N ILE A 190 -7.14 3.70 -10.51
CA ILE A 190 -6.79 3.60 -11.92
C ILE A 190 -5.27 3.74 -12.01
N PHE A 191 -4.60 2.79 -12.67
CA PHE A 191 -3.15 2.76 -12.81
C PHE A 191 -2.77 2.90 -14.28
N GLY A 192 -1.65 3.58 -14.57
CA GLY A 192 -1.19 3.74 -15.94
C GLY A 192 0.09 4.57 -16.06
N ASP A 193 0.48 4.83 -17.31
CA ASP A 193 1.66 5.62 -17.67
C ASP A 193 1.28 7.08 -17.95
N LEU A 194 1.92 8.03 -17.26
CA LEU A 194 1.76 9.46 -17.50
C LEU A 194 2.44 9.95 -18.78
N ASP A 195 3.41 9.22 -19.32
CA ASP A 195 4.03 9.57 -20.61
C ASP A 195 3.11 9.20 -21.80
N ASP A 196 2.10 8.34 -21.59
CA ASP A 196 1.09 8.02 -22.59
C ASP A 196 -0.16 8.93 -22.42
N PRO A 197 -0.43 9.87 -23.36
CA PRO A 197 -1.60 10.74 -23.27
C PRO A 197 -2.93 9.98 -23.48
N LYS A 198 -2.90 8.77 -24.05
CA LYS A 198 -4.08 7.92 -24.22
C LYS A 198 -4.39 7.07 -22.99
N SER A 199 -3.47 7.02 -22.02
CA SER A 199 -3.69 6.29 -20.78
C SER A 199 -4.82 6.91 -19.97
N GLU A 200 -5.54 6.05 -19.23
CA GLU A 200 -6.72 6.51 -18.50
C GLU A 200 -6.35 7.42 -17.32
N VAL A 201 -5.14 7.25 -16.76
CA VAL A 201 -4.61 8.18 -15.75
C VAL A 201 -4.37 9.58 -16.33
N SER A 202 -3.79 9.70 -17.53
CA SER A 202 -3.53 10.99 -18.19
C SER A 202 -4.83 11.73 -18.51
N LYS A 203 -5.83 11.01 -19.03
CA LYS A 203 -7.16 11.57 -19.31
C LYS A 203 -7.87 12.05 -18.04
N LEU A 204 -7.86 11.27 -16.97
CA LEU A 204 -8.53 11.63 -15.71
C LEU A 204 -7.87 12.84 -15.03
N ILE A 205 -6.54 12.94 -15.08
CA ILE A 205 -5.78 14.09 -14.56
C ILE A 205 -6.08 15.37 -15.37
N GLY A 206 -6.29 15.26 -16.68
CA GLY A 206 -6.69 16.40 -17.50
C GLY A 206 -8.18 16.78 -17.37
N LYS A 207 -9.05 15.80 -17.09
CA LYS A 207 -10.50 16.00 -16.98
C LYS A 207 -10.95 16.59 -15.64
N TYR A 208 -10.31 16.18 -14.55
CA TYR A 208 -10.65 16.62 -13.19
C TYR A 208 -9.55 17.52 -12.63
N ARG A 209 -9.83 18.21 -11.53
CA ARG A 209 -8.79 18.89 -10.74
C ARG A 209 -8.25 17.91 -9.70
N PRO A 210 -7.11 17.23 -9.95
CA PRO A 210 -6.52 16.36 -8.95
C PRO A 210 -5.87 17.16 -7.83
N TYR A 211 -5.71 16.52 -6.68
CA TYR A 211 -4.77 16.96 -5.66
C TYR A 211 -3.80 15.82 -5.30
N ARG A 212 -2.66 16.19 -4.71
CA ARG A 212 -1.67 15.23 -4.21
C ARG A 212 -1.43 15.46 -2.73
N LEU A 213 -1.20 14.39 -1.98
CA LEU A 213 -0.89 14.52 -0.55
C LEU A 213 0.44 15.26 -0.37
N LYS A 214 0.46 16.24 0.54
CA LYS A 214 1.65 17.03 0.93
C LYS A 214 2.44 17.58 -0.26
N GLU A 215 1.73 18.05 -1.29
CA GLU A 215 2.31 18.54 -2.55
C GLU A 215 3.32 19.68 -2.34
N HIS A 216 3.09 20.55 -1.34
CA HIS A 216 3.97 21.66 -0.95
C HIS A 216 5.39 21.22 -0.54
N LEU A 217 5.62 19.93 -0.23
CA LEU A 217 6.95 19.42 0.14
C LEU A 217 7.84 19.12 -1.08
N GLY A 218 7.35 19.32 -2.31
CA GLY A 218 8.16 19.23 -3.53
C GLY A 218 8.65 17.81 -3.87
N THR A 219 8.14 16.76 -3.23
CA THR A 219 8.54 15.37 -3.59
C THR A 219 7.96 14.91 -4.92
N GLU A 220 7.00 15.67 -5.47
CA GLU A 220 6.18 15.31 -6.64
C GLU A 220 5.59 13.89 -6.59
N PRO A 221 4.60 13.67 -5.70
CA PRO A 221 3.87 12.40 -5.63
C PRO A 221 3.26 12.00 -6.97
N LYS A 222 3.18 10.69 -7.21
CA LYS A 222 2.54 10.09 -8.40
C LYS A 222 1.21 9.39 -8.08
N ILE A 223 0.64 9.69 -6.91
CA ILE A 223 -0.73 9.33 -6.56
C ILE A 223 -1.56 10.61 -6.60
N TYR A 224 -2.58 10.60 -7.44
CA TYR A 224 -3.47 11.72 -7.68
C TYR A 224 -4.85 11.36 -7.15
N TYR A 225 -5.45 12.26 -6.39
CA TYR A 225 -6.81 12.07 -5.88
C TYR A 225 -7.76 12.99 -6.63
N ILE A 226 -8.87 12.45 -7.10
CA ILE A 226 -9.90 13.22 -7.83
C ILE A 226 -11.27 13.09 -7.13
N ARG A 227 -12.13 14.08 -7.38
CA ARG A 227 -13.50 14.17 -6.82
C ARG A 227 -13.49 14.16 -5.27
N SER A 228 -14.65 13.97 -4.65
CA SER A 228 -14.82 14.03 -3.19
C SER A 228 -15.47 12.75 -2.67
N PHE A 229 -15.02 12.29 -1.50
CA PHE A 229 -15.61 11.15 -0.78
C PHE A 229 -17.00 11.50 -0.22
N ASN A 230 -17.20 12.78 0.14
CA ASN A 230 -18.47 13.33 0.59
C ASN A 230 -19.01 14.31 -0.46
N PRO A 231 -19.54 13.84 -1.60
CA PRO A 231 -20.04 14.72 -2.66
C PRO A 231 -21.34 15.43 -2.27
N GLY A 232 -22.10 14.88 -1.29
CA GLY A 232 -23.34 15.47 -0.83
C GLY A 232 -23.13 16.79 -0.08
N THR A 233 -23.89 17.81 -0.46
CA THR A 233 -24.18 18.97 0.38
C THR A 233 -25.52 18.74 1.04
N TYR A 234 -25.51 18.27 2.29
CA TYR A 234 -26.73 18.21 3.08
C TYR A 234 -27.03 19.60 3.61
N THR A 235 -28.26 20.09 3.39
CA THR A 235 -28.77 21.26 4.09
C THR A 235 -28.80 20.94 5.58
N GLN A 236 -28.36 21.87 6.41
CA GLN A 236 -28.42 21.72 7.87
C GLN A 236 -29.87 21.39 8.26
N THR A 237 -30.11 20.19 8.77
CA THR A 237 -31.46 19.80 9.20
C THR A 237 -31.80 20.59 10.46
N LYS A 238 -33.05 21.03 10.59
CA LYS A 238 -33.55 21.76 11.79
C LYS A 238 -33.58 20.88 13.07
N GLY A 239 -33.01 19.68 13.03
CA GLY A 239 -33.06 18.69 14.10
C GLY A 239 -31.76 18.65 14.90
N GLY A 240 -31.52 19.70 15.68
CA GLY A 240 -30.66 19.67 16.86
C GLY A 240 -31.42 20.42 17.95
N PHE A 241 -31.56 19.80 19.12
CA PHE A 241 -32.11 20.44 20.31
C PHE A 241 -31.35 21.72 20.66
#